data_AF-A0AAW2XMV7-F1
#
_entry.id   AF-A0AAW2XMV7-F1
#
_cell.length_a   1.000
_cell.length_b   1.000
_cell.length_c   1.000
_cell.angle_alpha   90.00
_cell.angle_beta   90.00
_cell.angle_gamma   90.00
#
_symmetry.space_group_name_H-M   'P 1'
#
loop_
_entity.id
_entity.type
_entity.pdbx_description
1 polymer ?
#
loop_
_entity_poly.entity_id
_entity_poly.type
_entity_poly.pdbx_seq_one_letter_code
_entity_poly.pdbx_strand_id
1 'polypeptide(L)'
;MDQIGRGAILSALSNTLFDVYCFESYTANSLWHELDQKYNIEEQELKKYSVFKFMRYQMVEDRSVAEQTHEIINLEHALADAEIKLPEKFMLMSIVEKFIKS
;
A
#
# COMPACT_ATOMS: atom_id res chain seq x y z
N MET A 1 22.06 -3.25 18.72
CA MET A 1 20.69 -3.53 18.25
C MET A 1 20.66 -3.74 16.73
N ASP A 2 21.21 -2.82 15.92
CA ASP A 2 21.23 -2.95 14.46
C ASP A 2 21.92 -4.23 13.94
N GLN A 3 23.09 -4.59 14.49
CA GLN A 3 23.82 -5.80 14.08
C GLN A 3 23.07 -7.12 14.38
N ILE A 4 22.27 -7.16 15.45
CA ILE A 4 21.45 -8.34 15.79
C ILE A 4 20.28 -8.45 14.81
N GLY A 5 19.61 -7.34 14.50
CA GLY A 5 18.53 -7.31 13.51
C GLY A 5 19.02 -7.70 12.12
N ARG A 6 20.19 -7.19 11.71
CA ARG A 6 20.83 -7.54 10.43
C ARG A 6 21.17 -9.02 10.36
N GLY A 7 21.75 -9.58 11.44
CA GLY A 7 22.05 -11.01 11.53
C GLY A 7 20.79 -11.88 11.39
N ALA A 8 19.68 -11.48 12.04
CA ALA A 8 18.41 -12.17 11.92
C ALA A 8 17.86 -12.15 10.48
N ILE A 9 17.86 -10.99 9.81
CA ILE A 9 17.42 -10.87 8.41
C ILE A 9 18.28 -11.76 7.50
N LEU A 10 19.60 -11.66 7.60
CA LEU A 10 20.51 -12.48 6.80
C LEU A 10 20.33 -13.98 7.04
N SER A 11 20.09 -14.39 8.29
CA SER A 11 19.86 -15.81 8.63
C SER A 11 18.57 -16.40 8.04
N ALA A 12 17.60 -15.54 7.70
CA ALA A 12 16.36 -15.95 7.07
C ALA A 12 16.46 -16.05 5.54
N LEU A 13 17.54 -15.56 4.93
CA LEU A 13 17.77 -15.61 3.49
C LEU A 13 18.23 -17.00 3.04
N SER A 14 17.90 -17.36 1.80
CA SER A 14 18.56 -18.49 1.13
C SER A 14 20.04 -18.18 0.91
N ASN A 15 20.89 -19.20 0.78
CA ASN A 15 22.33 -19.01 0.57
C ASN A 15 22.64 -18.06 -0.60
N THR A 16 21.89 -18.18 -1.71
CA THR A 16 22.07 -17.31 -2.89
C THR A 16 21.75 -15.84 -2.60
N LEU A 17 20.71 -15.56 -1.80
CA LEU A 17 20.39 -14.18 -1.40
C LEU A 17 21.35 -13.67 -0.33
N PHE A 18 21.78 -14.53 0.58
CA PHE A 18 22.80 -14.20 1.57
C PHE A 18 24.08 -13.71 0.90
N ASP A 19 24.60 -14.44 -0.10
CA ASP A 19 25.84 -14.07 -0.81
C ASP A 19 25.75 -12.71 -1.51
N VAL A 20 24.55 -12.32 -1.94
CA VAL A 20 24.30 -11.01 -2.56
C VAL A 20 24.20 -9.89 -1.53
N TYR A 21 23.63 -10.16 -0.35
CA TYR A 21 23.26 -9.12 0.63
C TYR A 21 24.13 -9.10 1.90
N CYS A 22 25.09 -10.03 2.06
CA CYS A 22 25.93 -10.13 3.26
C CYS A 22 26.98 -9.03 3.40
N PHE A 23 27.11 -8.12 2.43
CA PHE A 23 28.04 -7.00 2.46
C PHE A 23 27.77 -6.05 3.64
N GLU A 24 28.84 -5.56 4.28
CA GLU A 24 28.77 -4.74 5.50
C GLU A 24 28.13 -3.35 5.29
N SER A 25 27.84 -2.95 4.05
CA SER A 25 27.22 -1.66 3.73
C SER A 25 25.75 -1.56 4.13
N TYR A 26 25.07 -2.68 4.38
CA TYR A 26 23.65 -2.68 4.75
C TYR A 26 23.45 -2.66 6.26
N THR A 27 22.74 -1.66 6.76
CA THR A 27 22.08 -1.69 8.08
C THR A 27 20.88 -2.63 8.05
N ALA A 28 20.35 -3.04 9.21
CA ALA A 28 19.16 -3.90 9.25
C ALA A 28 17.97 -3.27 8.51
N ASN A 29 17.77 -1.96 8.70
CA ASN A 29 16.67 -1.22 8.10
C ASN A 29 16.82 -1.09 6.57
N SER A 30 18.01 -0.75 6.08
CA SER A 30 18.25 -0.63 4.63
C SER A 30 18.19 -1.98 3.91
N LEU A 31 18.67 -3.06 4.56
CA LEU A 31 18.54 -4.42 4.05
C LEU A 31 17.08 -4.83 3.92
N TRP A 32 16.29 -4.65 4.99
CA TRP A 32 14.87 -4.98 4.96
C TRP A 32 14.13 -4.22 3.86
N HIS A 33 14.37 -2.91 3.74
CA HIS A 33 13.72 -2.08 2.73
C HIS A 33 14.06 -2.51 1.30
N GLU A 34 15.31 -2.86 1.02
CA GLU A 34 15.69 -3.33 -0.32
C GLU A 34 15.06 -4.70 -0.65
N LEU A 35 15.02 -5.61 0.32
CA LEU A 35 14.38 -6.92 0.16
C LEU A 35 12.87 -6.76 -0.07
N ASP A 36 12.20 -5.96 0.75
CA ASP A 36 10.77 -5.67 0.64
C ASP A 36 10.45 -5.03 -0.72
N GLN A 37 11.22 -4.01 -1.13
CA GLN A 37 11.02 -3.35 -2.41
C GLN A 37 11.15 -4.32 -3.61
N LYS A 38 12.15 -5.21 -3.55
CA LYS A 38 12.49 -6.07 -4.69
C LYS A 38 11.65 -7.34 -4.79
N TYR A 39 11.20 -7.88 -3.66
CA TYR A 39 10.53 -9.19 -3.62
C TYR A 39 9.07 -9.12 -3.19
N ASN A 40 8.62 -8.05 -2.53
CA ASN A 40 7.22 -7.89 -2.11
C ASN A 40 6.35 -7.21 -3.20
N ILE A 41 6.54 -7.62 -4.46
CA ILE A 41 5.91 -7.00 -5.63
C ILE A 41 4.38 -7.19 -5.61
N GLU A 42 3.91 -8.37 -5.21
CA GLU A 42 2.48 -8.68 -5.17
C GLU A 42 1.73 -7.74 -4.21
N GLU A 43 2.25 -7.54 -3.01
CA GLU A 43 1.66 -6.61 -2.04
C GLU A 43 1.68 -5.17 -2.57
N GLN A 44 2.78 -4.73 -3.18
CA GLN A 44 2.89 -3.39 -3.78
C GLN A 44 1.88 -3.18 -4.92
N GLU A 45 1.71 -4.15 -5.81
CA GLU A 45 0.73 -4.06 -6.90
C GLU A 45 -0.71 -4.11 -6.39
N LEU A 46 -1.00 -4.87 -5.32
CA LEU A 46 -2.30 -4.83 -4.63
C LEU A 46 -2.58 -3.44 -4.03
N LYS A 47 -1.60 -2.86 -3.30
CA LYS A 47 -1.71 -1.50 -2.74
C LYS A 47 -1.98 -0.47 -3.84
N LYS A 48 -1.23 -0.54 -4.95
CA LYS A 48 -1.39 0.33 -6.12
C LYS A 48 -2.76 0.18 -6.78
N TYR A 49 -3.27 -1.05 -6.89
CA TYR A 49 -4.58 -1.33 -7.45
C TYR A 49 -5.71 -0.73 -6.60
N SER A 50 -5.64 -0.85 -5.27
CA SER A 50 -6.60 -0.22 -4.34
C SER A 50 -6.62 1.31 -4.49
N VAL A 51 -5.44 1.95 -4.55
CA VAL A 51 -5.31 3.39 -4.81
C VAL A 51 -5.95 3.79 -6.13
N PHE A 52 -5.66 3.03 -7.20
CA PHE A 52 -6.18 3.32 -8.52
C PHE A 52 -7.71 3.22 -8.59
N LYS A 53 -8.30 2.19 -7.96
CA LYS A 53 -9.75 2.04 -7.86
C LYS A 53 -10.39 3.22 -7.14
N PHE A 54 -9.85 3.60 -5.98
CA PHE A 54 -10.35 4.75 -5.23
C PHE A 54 -10.28 6.03 -6.06
N MET A 55 -9.14 6.33 -6.69
CA MET A 55 -8.96 7.56 -7.46
C MET A 55 -9.90 7.65 -8.66
N ARG A 56 -10.09 6.53 -9.39
CA ARG A 56 -10.91 6.50 -10.61
C ARG A 56 -12.41 6.37 -10.39
N TYR A 57 -12.84 6.04 -9.18
CA TYR A 57 -14.25 5.97 -8.85
C TYR A 57 -14.93 7.33 -9.10
N GLN A 58 -16.09 7.32 -9.76
CA GLN A 58 -16.96 8.47 -10.02
C GLN A 58 -18.41 8.03 -9.83
N MET A 59 -19.24 8.89 -9.23
CA MET A 59 -20.67 8.59 -9.14
C MET A 59 -21.36 8.74 -10.50
N VAL A 60 -22.44 8.01 -10.72
CA VAL A 60 -23.27 8.02 -11.94
C VAL A 60 -24.76 8.21 -11.59
N GLU A 61 -25.51 8.85 -12.49
CA GLU A 61 -26.86 9.37 -12.19
C GLU A 61 -27.93 8.27 -12.07
N ASP A 62 -27.67 7.13 -12.70
CA ASP A 62 -28.58 5.99 -12.81
C ASP A 62 -28.53 5.05 -11.60
N ARG A 63 -27.72 5.35 -10.58
CA ARG A 63 -27.56 4.55 -9.36
C ARG A 63 -27.89 5.35 -8.11
N SER A 64 -28.39 4.68 -7.07
CA SER A 64 -28.74 5.37 -5.84
C SER A 64 -27.50 5.92 -5.12
N VAL A 65 -27.68 7.04 -4.40
CA VAL A 65 -26.60 7.61 -3.57
C VAL A 65 -26.15 6.62 -2.49
N ALA A 66 -27.08 5.82 -1.95
CA ALA A 66 -26.77 4.86 -0.89
C ALA A 66 -25.84 3.73 -1.38
N GLU A 67 -26.14 3.13 -2.54
CA GLU A 67 -25.28 2.11 -3.15
C GLU A 67 -23.88 2.66 -3.43
N GLN A 68 -23.83 3.84 -4.03
CA GLN A 68 -22.57 4.49 -4.41
C GLN A 68 -21.76 4.96 -3.19
N THR A 69 -22.41 5.31 -2.08
CA THR A 69 -21.74 5.61 -0.81
C THR A 69 -21.14 4.34 -0.21
N HIS A 70 -21.86 3.22 -0.26
CA HIS A 70 -21.33 1.93 0.23
C HIS A 70 -20.10 1.49 -0.57
N GLU A 71 -20.10 1.69 -1.89
CA GLU A 71 -18.93 1.43 -2.74
C GLU A 71 -17.70 2.26 -2.33
N ILE A 72 -17.88 3.55 -2.05
CA ILE A 72 -16.78 4.41 -1.57
C ILE A 72 -16.22 3.94 -0.23
N ILE A 73 -17.09 3.57 0.73
CA ILE A 73 -16.67 3.03 2.03
C ILE A 73 -15.86 1.75 1.85
N ASN A 74 -16.27 0.86 0.95
CA ASN A 74 -15.52 -0.36 0.65
C ASN A 74 -14.15 -0.06 0.03
N LEU A 75 -14.05 0.98 -0.80
CA LEU A 75 -12.77 1.44 -1.35
C LEU A 75 -11.87 2.04 -0.26
N GLU A 76 -12.43 2.78 0.70
CA GLU A 76 -11.68 3.26 1.87
C GLU A 76 -11.14 2.11 2.71
N HIS A 77 -11.97 1.10 3.01
CA HIS A 77 -11.53 -0.07 3.75
C HIS A 77 -10.40 -0.82 3.02
N ALA A 78 -10.50 -0.98 1.70
CA ALA A 78 -9.44 -1.59 0.90
C ALA A 78 -8.12 -0.78 0.91
N LEU A 79 -8.18 0.54 1.09
CA LEU A 79 -7.00 1.37 1.32
C LEU A 79 -6.44 1.18 2.72
N ALA A 80 -7.30 1.08 3.74
CA ALA A 80 -6.87 0.83 5.11
C ALA A 80 -6.19 -0.54 5.26
N ASP A 81 -6.72 -1.58 4.60
CA ASP A 81 -6.11 -2.93 4.53
C ASP A 81 -4.74 -2.91 3.82
N ALA A 82 -4.59 -2.01 2.84
CA ALA A 82 -3.32 -1.70 2.18
C ALA A 82 -2.39 -0.80 3.02
N GLU A 83 -2.74 -0.52 4.28
CA GLU A 83 -2.04 0.39 5.19
C GLU A 83 -1.97 1.85 4.71
N ILE A 84 -2.81 2.23 3.75
CA ILE A 84 -2.91 3.57 3.18
C ILE A 84 -4.03 4.32 3.90
N LYS A 85 -3.67 5.05 4.95
CA LYS A 85 -4.61 5.90 5.70
C LYS A 85 -4.65 7.29 5.11
N LEU A 86 -5.80 7.68 4.56
CA LEU A 86 -6.01 9.02 4.03
C LEU A 86 -6.48 9.96 5.15
N PRO A 87 -6.00 11.22 5.18
CA PRO A 87 -6.53 12.22 6.10
C PRO A 87 -8.03 12.44 5.87
N GLU A 88 -8.81 12.61 6.95
CA GLU A 88 -10.26 12.82 6.87
C GLU A 88 -10.63 13.97 5.90
N LYS A 89 -9.89 15.08 5.95
CA LYS A 89 -10.10 16.20 5.03
C LYS A 89 -9.88 15.81 3.57
N PHE A 90 -8.91 14.94 3.27
CA PHE A 90 -8.67 14.46 1.91
C PHE A 90 -9.81 13.55 1.45
N MET A 91 -10.29 12.67 2.33
CA MET A 91 -11.45 11.81 2.07
C MET A 91 -12.69 12.64 1.74
N LEU A 92 -13.02 13.63 2.57
CA LEU A 92 -14.15 14.52 2.36
C LEU A 92 -14.07 15.25 1.00
N MET A 93 -12.93 15.84 0.68
CA MET A 93 -12.73 16.54 -0.60
C MET A 93 -12.81 15.59 -1.79
N SER A 94 -12.28 14.37 -1.66
CA SER A 94 -12.34 13.34 -2.71
C SER A 94 -13.78 12.89 -2.95
N ILE A 95 -14.58 12.70 -1.90
CA ILE A 95 -15.99 12.36 -2.03
C ILE A 95 -16.75 13.49 -2.72
N VAL A 96 -16.51 14.75 -2.33
CA VAL A 96 -17.09 15.94 -2.97
C VAL A 96 -16.76 15.99 -4.47
N GLU A 97 -15.51 15.70 -4.85
CA GLU A 97 -15.10 15.68 -6.25
C GLU A 97 -15.77 14.56 -7.07
N LYS A 98 -16.09 13.44 -6.43
CA LYS A 98 -16.70 12.26 -7.05
C LYS A 98 -18.21 12.39 -7.27
N PHE A 99 -18.85 13.43 -6.70
CA PHE A 99 -20.23 13.74 -7.02
C PHE A 99 -20.34 14.24 -8.47
N ILE A 100 -21.41 13.83 -9.12
CA ILE A 100 -21.78 14.30 -10.44
C ILE A 100 -22.04 15.79 -10.36
N LYS A 101 -21.29 16.57 -11.14
CA LYS A 101 -21.54 18.00 -11.29
C LYS A 101 -22.75 18.15 -12.22
N SER A 102 -23.90 18.53 -11.66
CA SER A 102 -25.08 18.90 -12.45
C SER A 102 -24.85 20.19 -13.23
#